data_AF-A0A7V9C4P6-F1
#
_entry.id   AF-A0A7V9C4P6-F1
#
_cell.length_a   1.000
_cell.length_b   1.000
_cell.length_c   1.000
_cell.angle_alpha   90.00
_cell.angle_beta   90.00
_cell.angle_gamma   90.00
#
_symmetry.space_group_name_H-M   'P 1'
#
loop_
_entity.id
_entity.type
_entity.pdbx_description
1 polymer ?
#
loop_
_entity_poly.entity_id
_entity_poly.type
_entity_poly.pdbx_seq_one_letter_code
_entity_poly.pdbx_strand_id
1 'polypeptide(L)'
;MNSRLNASTLLFLLTFALTYYCLGASFVESFVNYRTWGLIGADEFTAYHQALSPLIVRIMVIPIAIKSVLVILLLWFRPLGVPRWPIFFAIVFELINWASTFAVQIPIQIQLSDVGNSPALIEKLIFTDWLRKITSIANALLFFWLMIGLLKTTSPGDSERLK
;
A
#
# COMPACT_ATOMS: atom_id res chain seq x y z
N MET A 1 18.67 9.74 28.74
CA MET A 1 17.38 9.68 28.04
C MET A 1 17.35 10.68 26.89
N ASN A 2 18.23 10.49 25.89
CA ASN A 2 18.20 11.22 24.62
C ASN A 2 18.12 10.15 23.52
N SER A 3 16.95 9.53 23.35
CA SER A 3 16.70 8.64 22.23
C SER A 3 16.56 9.49 20.97
N ARG A 4 17.69 9.98 20.45
CA ARG A 4 17.72 10.50 19.08
C ARG A 4 17.24 9.38 18.19
N LEU A 5 16.11 9.61 17.51
CA LEU A 5 15.67 8.76 16.39
C LEU A 5 16.86 8.61 15.45
N ASN A 6 17.41 7.40 15.34
CA ASN A 6 18.45 7.14 14.37
C ASN A 6 17.81 6.96 12.98
N ALA A 7 18.63 7.09 11.93
CA ALA A 7 18.12 7.09 10.56
C ALA A 7 17.37 5.80 10.18
N SER A 8 17.78 4.64 10.70
CA SER A 8 17.14 3.35 10.40
C SER A 8 15.77 3.20 11.08
N THR A 9 15.64 3.65 12.33
CA THR A 9 14.34 3.73 13.01
C THR A 9 13.42 4.73 12.31
N LEU A 10 13.92 5.89 11.90
CA LEU A 10 13.12 6.86 11.15
C LEU A 10 12.64 6.28 9.81
N LEU A 11 13.53 5.62 9.05
CA LEU A 11 13.16 4.92 7.81
C LEU A 11 12.03 3.91 8.07
N PHE A 12 12.17 3.06 9.09
CA PHE A 12 11.13 2.09 9.45
C PHE A 12 9.80 2.76 9.81
N LEU A 13 9.81 3.84 10.60
CA LEU A 13 8.60 4.57 10.98
C LEU A 13 7.92 5.22 9.77
N LEU A 14 8.68 5.80 8.84
CA LEU A 14 8.14 6.36 7.61
C LEU A 14 7.52 5.28 6.72
N THR A 15 8.20 4.14 6.55
CA THR A 15 7.64 2.99 5.83
C THR A 15 6.37 2.49 6.49
N PHE A 16 6.37 2.34 7.81
CA PHE A 16 5.21 1.89 8.59
C PHE A 16 4.02 2.84 8.39
N ALA A 17 4.22 4.15 8.59
CA ALA A 17 3.16 5.15 8.42
C ALA A 17 2.61 5.14 6.99
N LEU A 18 3.48 5.07 5.98
CA LEU A 18 3.05 5.02 4.58
C LEU A 18 2.33 3.72 4.24
N THR A 19 2.70 2.58 4.82
CA THR A 19 1.97 1.31 4.62
C THR A 19 0.51 1.45 5.02
N TYR A 20 0.23 2.05 6.18
CA TYR A 20 -1.15 2.25 6.64
C TYR A 20 -1.89 3.35 5.89
N TYR A 21 -1.21 4.45 5.54
CA TYR A 21 -1.77 5.48 4.66
C TYR A 21 -2.22 4.87 3.32
N CYS A 22 -1.34 4.11 2.67
CA CYS A 22 -1.60 3.49 1.37
C CYS A 22 -2.70 2.41 1.47
N LEU A 23 -2.75 1.66 2.57
CA LEU A 23 -3.83 0.69 2.83
C LEU A 23 -5.18 1.41 2.91
N GLY A 24 -5.25 2.49 3.70
CA GLY A 24 -6.46 3.30 3.84
C GLY A 24 -6.91 3.91 2.51
N ALA A 25 -5.99 4.51 1.76
CA ALA A 25 -6.27 5.07 0.43
C ALA A 25 -6.78 3.99 -0.54
N SER A 26 -6.15 2.81 -0.55
CA SER A 26 -6.58 1.68 -1.37
C SER A 26 -7.97 1.17 -0.97
N PHE A 27 -8.30 1.19 0.33
CA PHE A 27 -9.62 0.79 0.82
C PHE A 27 -10.71 1.76 0.39
N VAL A 28 -10.46 3.07 0.45
CA VAL A 28 -11.41 4.07 -0.08
C VAL A 28 -11.68 3.79 -1.55
N GLU A 29 -10.64 3.53 -2.34
CA GLU A 29 -10.83 3.23 -3.76
C GLU A 29 -11.64 1.94 -3.98
N SER A 30 -11.25 0.88 -3.26
CA SER A 30 -11.80 -0.47 -3.38
C SER A 30 -13.25 -0.61 -2.90
N PHE A 31 -13.56 -0.03 -1.74
CA PHE A 31 -14.80 -0.27 -1.01
C PHE A 31 -15.78 0.88 -1.13
N VAL A 32 -15.30 2.08 -1.47
CA VAL A 32 -16.15 3.26 -1.65
C VAL A 32 -16.25 3.59 -3.13
N ASN A 33 -15.18 4.06 -3.77
CA ASN A 33 -15.26 4.63 -5.11
C ASN A 33 -15.73 3.62 -6.16
N TYR A 34 -15.04 2.49 -6.34
CA TYR A 34 -15.46 1.52 -7.37
C TYR A 34 -16.89 1.02 -7.20
N ARG A 35 -17.39 0.94 -5.96
CA ARG A 35 -18.75 0.49 -5.67
C ARG A 35 -19.82 1.56 -5.91
N THR A 36 -19.46 2.83 -5.82
CA THR A 36 -20.38 3.95 -6.05
C THR A 36 -20.38 4.43 -7.50
N TRP A 37 -19.42 4.03 -8.32
CA TRP A 37 -19.34 4.41 -9.74
C TRP A 37 -20.57 4.02 -10.56
N GLY A 38 -21.28 2.96 -10.19
CA GLY A 38 -22.56 2.59 -10.83
C GLY A 38 -23.71 3.58 -10.57
N LEU A 39 -23.54 4.54 -9.65
CA LEU A 39 -24.51 5.59 -9.36
C LEU A 39 -24.27 6.86 -10.20
N ILE A 40 -23.15 6.93 -10.91
CA ILE A 40 -22.78 8.06 -11.76
C ILE A 40 -23.47 7.87 -13.11
N GLY A 41 -24.16 8.90 -13.60
CA GLY A 41 -24.78 8.85 -14.92
C GLY A 41 -23.75 8.55 -16.02
N ALA A 42 -24.21 7.88 -17.08
CA ALA A 42 -23.32 7.38 -18.13
C ALA A 42 -22.61 8.53 -18.87
N ASP A 43 -23.32 9.65 -19.08
CA ASP A 43 -22.83 10.83 -19.79
C ASP A 43 -21.79 11.62 -18.96
N GLU A 44 -21.89 11.56 -17.63
CA GLU A 44 -21.04 12.27 -16.68
C GLU A 44 -19.79 11.47 -16.29
N PHE A 45 -19.83 10.15 -16.43
CA PHE A 45 -18.78 9.26 -15.93
C PHE A 45 -17.40 9.57 -16.50
N THR A 46 -17.29 9.80 -17.80
CA THR A 46 -16.00 10.07 -18.44
C THR A 46 -15.35 11.34 -17.88
N ALA A 47 -16.12 12.43 -17.75
CA ALA A 47 -15.62 13.68 -17.18
C ALA A 47 -15.22 13.52 -15.71
N TYR A 48 -16.05 12.80 -14.93
CA TYR A 48 -15.74 12.46 -13.54
C TYR A 48 -14.45 11.63 -13.43
N HIS A 49 -14.31 10.58 -14.23
CA HIS A 49 -13.17 9.65 -14.20
C HIS A 49 -11.88 10.34 -14.62
N GLN A 50 -11.91 11.20 -15.64
CA GLN A 50 -10.77 12.02 -16.05
C GLN A 50 -10.36 13.04 -15.00
N ALA A 51 -11.31 13.62 -14.26
CA ALA A 51 -11.01 14.53 -13.15
C ALA A 51 -10.44 13.79 -11.93
N LEU A 52 -10.95 12.59 -11.63
CA LEU A 52 -10.54 11.76 -10.50
C LEU A 52 -9.14 11.13 -10.70
N SER A 53 -8.87 10.60 -11.90
CA SER A 53 -7.65 9.85 -12.22
C SER A 53 -6.33 10.54 -11.80
N PRO A 54 -6.06 11.82 -12.13
CA PRO A 54 -4.83 12.49 -11.71
C PRO A 54 -4.74 12.69 -10.19
N LEU A 55 -5.88 12.80 -9.49
CA LEU A 55 -5.93 12.88 -8.03
C LEU A 55 -5.56 11.53 -7.41
N ILE A 56 -6.07 10.43 -7.94
CA ILE A 56 -5.70 9.08 -7.51
C ILE A 56 -4.20 8.84 -7.73
N VAL A 57 -3.65 9.25 -8.88
CA VAL A 57 -2.20 9.15 -9.12
C VAL A 57 -1.42 9.94 -8.06
N ARG A 58 -1.79 11.20 -7.82
CA ARG A 58 -1.07 12.09 -6.90
C ARG A 58 -1.16 11.66 -5.44
N ILE A 59 -2.36 11.31 -4.98
CA ILE A 59 -2.67 11.08 -3.57
C ILE A 59 -2.49 9.60 -3.19
N MET A 60 -2.60 8.66 -4.13
CA MET A 60 -2.48 7.23 -3.82
C MET A 60 -1.25 6.60 -4.47
N VAL A 61 -1.09 6.72 -5.80
CA VAL A 61 -0.04 5.98 -6.53
C VAL A 61 1.36 6.48 -6.20
N ILE A 62 1.57 7.80 -6.12
CA ILE A 62 2.88 8.37 -5.75
C ILE A 62 3.29 7.94 -4.33
N PRO A 63 2.45 8.06 -3.28
CA PRO A 63 2.79 7.53 -1.96
C PRO A 63 3.05 6.02 -1.94
N ILE A 64 2.32 5.21 -2.72
CA ILE A 64 2.59 3.78 -2.87
C ILE A 64 4.00 3.55 -3.45
N ALA A 65 4.38 4.28 -4.51
CA ALA A 65 5.70 4.16 -5.11
C ALA A 65 6.82 4.56 -4.15
N ILE A 66 6.66 5.68 -3.42
CA ILE A 66 7.60 6.11 -2.38
C ILE A 66 7.75 5.02 -1.33
N LYS A 67 6.63 4.50 -0.81
CA LYS A 67 6.62 3.42 0.16
C LYS A 67 7.34 2.18 -0.38
N SER A 68 7.11 1.75 -1.61
CA SER A 68 7.81 0.59 -2.20
C SER A 68 9.33 0.80 -2.22
N VAL A 69 9.82 2.01 -2.52
CA VAL A 69 11.25 2.34 -2.42
C VAL A 69 11.75 2.25 -0.98
N LEU A 70 11.01 2.78 0.00
CA LEU A 70 11.41 2.69 1.41
C LEU A 70 11.44 1.24 1.93
N VAL A 71 10.49 0.39 1.49
CA VAL A 71 10.49 -1.05 1.80
C VAL A 71 11.78 -1.71 1.29
N ILE A 72 12.20 -1.39 0.06
CA ILE A 72 13.44 -1.91 -0.53
C ILE A 72 14.65 -1.44 0.28
N LEU A 73 14.72 -0.16 0.66
CA LEU A 73 15.82 0.39 1.47
C LEU A 73 15.99 -0.30 2.83
N LEU A 74 14.92 -0.86 3.42
CA LEU A 74 14.99 -1.61 4.67
C LEU A 74 15.84 -2.91 4.57
N LEU A 75 16.12 -3.43 3.37
CA LEU A 75 17.04 -4.57 3.24
C LEU A 75 18.44 -4.24 3.78
N TRP A 76 18.88 -2.99 3.57
CA TRP A 76 20.18 -2.48 3.98
C TRP A 76 20.12 -1.67 5.27
N PHE A 77 19.10 -0.83 5.44
CA PHE A 77 19.03 0.18 6.50
C PHE A 77 17.98 -0.09 7.59
N ARG A 78 17.60 -1.35 7.83
CA ARG A 78 16.67 -1.70 8.92
C ARG A 78 17.25 -1.45 10.32
N PRO A 79 16.41 -1.15 11.32
CA PRO A 79 16.84 -1.05 12.70
C PRO A 79 17.28 -2.41 13.27
N LEU A 80 18.14 -2.37 14.29
CA LEU A 80 18.50 -3.54 15.10
C LEU A 80 17.20 -4.11 15.73
N GLY A 81 16.94 -5.40 15.55
CA GLY A 81 15.71 -6.06 15.97
C GLY A 81 14.73 -6.41 14.84
N VAL A 82 14.89 -5.82 13.65
CA VAL A 82 14.12 -6.22 12.46
C VAL A 82 14.91 -7.25 11.65
N PRO A 83 14.43 -8.50 11.51
CA PRO A 83 15.10 -9.49 10.66
C PRO A 83 14.94 -9.16 9.18
N ARG A 84 15.82 -9.71 8.32
CA ARG A 84 15.77 -9.45 6.85
C ARG A 84 14.65 -10.20 6.15
N TRP A 85 14.36 -11.43 6.60
CA TRP A 85 13.43 -12.32 5.90
C TRP A 85 12.00 -11.73 5.74
N PRO A 86 11.41 -11.00 6.71
CA PRO A 86 10.09 -10.38 6.51
C PRO A 86 10.12 -9.27 5.46
N ILE A 87 11.23 -8.54 5.34
CA ILE A 87 11.38 -7.48 4.35
C ILE A 87 11.32 -8.05 2.93
N PHE A 88 11.87 -9.25 2.70
CA PHE A 88 11.70 -9.95 1.43
C PHE A 88 10.23 -10.24 1.11
N PHE A 89 9.44 -10.73 2.08
CA PHE A 89 8.01 -10.94 1.87
C PHE A 89 7.25 -9.64 1.60
N ALA A 90 7.60 -8.56 2.32
CA ALA A 90 7.04 -7.24 2.04
C ALA A 90 7.29 -6.81 0.59
N ILE A 91 8.53 -6.99 0.08
CA ILE A 91 8.88 -6.69 -1.31
C ILE A 91 8.09 -7.56 -2.28
N VAL A 92 7.94 -8.86 -2.01
CA VAL A 92 7.14 -9.76 -2.85
C VAL A 92 5.69 -9.29 -2.94
N PHE A 93 5.09 -8.88 -1.81
CA PHE A 93 3.73 -8.32 -1.82
C PHE A 93 3.63 -7.01 -2.62
N GLU A 94 4.63 -6.12 -2.54
CA GLU A 94 4.69 -4.91 -3.38
C GLU A 94 4.81 -5.26 -4.87
N LEU A 95 5.63 -6.24 -5.22
CA LEU A 95 5.80 -6.68 -6.62
C LEU A 95 4.52 -7.28 -7.19
N ILE A 96 3.78 -8.08 -6.42
CA ILE A 96 2.47 -8.60 -6.83
C ILE A 96 1.49 -7.44 -7.06
N ASN A 97 1.49 -6.44 -6.17
CA ASN A 97 0.65 -5.25 -6.34
C ASN A 97 0.98 -4.48 -7.63
N TRP A 98 2.25 -4.22 -7.90
CA TRP A 98 2.69 -3.52 -9.11
C TRP A 98 2.41 -4.33 -10.38
N ALA A 99 2.69 -5.64 -10.36
CA ALA A 99 2.39 -6.53 -11.48
C ALA A 99 0.89 -6.54 -11.83
N SER A 100 0.02 -6.69 -10.82
CA SER A 100 -1.43 -6.55 -10.99
C SER A 100 -1.78 -5.18 -11.55
N THR A 101 -1.18 -4.11 -11.00
CA THR A 101 -1.49 -2.73 -11.40
C THR A 101 -1.21 -2.48 -12.88
N PHE A 102 -0.03 -2.85 -13.35
CA PHE A 102 0.37 -2.65 -14.74
C PHE A 102 -0.34 -3.59 -15.70
N ALA A 103 -0.55 -4.85 -15.31
CA ALA A 103 -1.12 -5.86 -16.20
C ALA A 103 -2.66 -5.83 -16.25
N VAL A 104 -3.33 -5.34 -15.20
CA VAL A 104 -4.79 -5.47 -15.04
C VAL A 104 -5.46 -4.12 -14.77
N GLN A 105 -5.06 -3.41 -13.73
CA GLN A 105 -5.80 -2.20 -13.31
C GLN A 105 -5.63 -1.05 -14.30
N ILE A 106 -4.41 -0.74 -14.74
CA ILE A 106 -4.17 0.33 -15.72
C ILE A 106 -4.94 0.08 -17.02
N PRO A 107 -4.89 -1.13 -17.64
CA PRO A 107 -5.70 -1.42 -18.82
C PRO A 107 -7.21 -1.22 -18.62
N ILE A 108 -7.76 -1.66 -17.49
CA ILE A 108 -9.20 -1.45 -17.19
C ILE A 108 -9.51 0.03 -17.01
N GLN A 109 -8.66 0.79 -16.33
CA GLN A 109 -8.85 2.23 -16.12
C GLN A 109 -8.81 3.01 -17.44
N ILE A 110 -7.91 2.66 -18.36
CA ILE A 110 -7.88 3.24 -19.72
C ILE A 110 -9.18 2.93 -20.47
N GLN A 111 -9.63 1.66 -20.46
CA GLN A 111 -10.89 1.28 -21.10
C GLN A 111 -12.10 2.03 -20.52
N LEU A 112 -12.12 2.27 -19.20
CA LEU A 112 -13.16 3.07 -18.56
C LEU A 112 -13.11 4.55 -18.95
N SER A 113 -11.91 5.11 -19.19
CA SER A 113 -11.77 6.47 -19.73
C SER A 113 -12.28 6.59 -21.17
N ASP A 114 -12.12 5.54 -21.98
CA ASP A 114 -12.49 5.54 -23.40
C ASP A 114 -13.98 5.19 -23.64
N VAL A 115 -14.49 4.17 -22.94
CA VAL A 115 -15.84 3.61 -23.15
C VAL A 115 -16.88 4.27 -22.25
N GLY A 116 -16.47 4.88 -21.14
CA GLY A 116 -17.37 5.48 -20.15
C GLY A 116 -17.91 4.48 -19.12
N ASN A 117 -19.10 4.74 -18.57
CA ASN A 117 -19.68 3.92 -17.49
C ASN A 117 -20.06 2.51 -17.98
N SER A 118 -19.14 1.56 -17.83
CA SER A 118 -19.35 0.16 -18.19
C SER A 118 -19.45 -0.72 -16.94
N PRO A 119 -20.65 -1.21 -16.58
CA PRO A 119 -20.84 -2.08 -15.42
C PRO A 119 -19.95 -3.33 -15.44
N ALA A 120 -19.76 -3.92 -16.62
CA ALA A 120 -18.90 -5.10 -16.79
C ALA A 120 -17.43 -4.81 -16.49
N LEU A 121 -16.91 -3.65 -16.89
CA LEU A 121 -15.54 -3.24 -16.58
C LEU A 121 -15.38 -2.90 -15.09
N ILE A 122 -16.38 -2.25 -14.49
CA ILE A 122 -16.38 -1.93 -13.05
C ILE A 122 -16.40 -3.21 -12.21
N GLU A 123 -17.24 -4.19 -12.55
CA GLU A 123 -17.29 -5.48 -11.85
C GLU A 123 -15.96 -6.23 -11.98
N LYS A 124 -15.39 -6.27 -13.19
CA LYS A 124 -14.06 -6.85 -13.42
C LYS A 124 -12.98 -6.14 -12.61
N LEU A 125 -13.05 -4.82 -12.49
CA LEU A 125 -12.13 -4.03 -11.67
C LEU A 125 -12.24 -4.42 -10.19
N ILE A 126 -13.45 -4.45 -9.64
CA ILE A 126 -13.71 -4.82 -8.24
C ILE A 126 -13.21 -6.24 -7.94
N PHE A 127 -13.47 -7.18 -8.85
CA PHE A 127 -13.08 -8.57 -8.70
C PHE A 127 -11.55 -8.72 -8.73
N THR A 128 -10.90 -8.16 -9.73
CA THR A 128 -9.44 -8.30 -9.91
C THR A 128 -8.63 -7.56 -8.85
N ASP A 129 -9.19 -6.51 -8.24
CA ASP A 129 -8.56 -5.73 -7.18
C ASP A 129 -8.43 -6.49 -5.84
N TRP A 130 -9.13 -7.61 -5.65
CA TRP A 130 -8.99 -8.44 -4.44
C TRP A 130 -7.57 -8.95 -4.20
N LEU A 131 -6.84 -9.28 -5.27
CA LEU A 131 -5.44 -9.71 -5.16
C LEU A 131 -4.59 -8.61 -4.49
N ARG A 132 -4.80 -7.36 -4.92
CA ARG A 132 -4.10 -6.19 -4.37
C ARG A 132 -4.51 -5.90 -2.93
N LYS A 133 -5.80 -6.03 -2.60
CA LYS A 133 -6.30 -5.88 -1.22
C LYS A 133 -5.64 -6.88 -0.28
N ILE A 134 -5.67 -8.17 -0.63
CA ILE A 134 -5.15 -9.24 0.22
C ILE A 134 -3.64 -9.04 0.47
N THR A 135 -2.88 -8.76 -0.58
CA THR A 135 -1.44 -8.51 -0.46
C THR A 135 -1.13 -7.24 0.33
N SER A 136 -1.92 -6.17 0.16
CA SER A 136 -1.76 -4.94 0.95
C SER A 136 -2.08 -5.14 2.43
N ILE A 137 -3.14 -5.90 2.75
CA ILE A 137 -3.51 -6.29 4.12
C ILE A 137 -2.40 -7.15 4.74
N ALA A 138 -1.91 -8.16 4.02
CA ALA A 138 -0.82 -9.02 4.47
C ALA A 138 0.44 -8.20 4.77
N ASN A 139 0.77 -7.23 3.91
CA ASN A 139 1.92 -6.36 4.12
C ASN A 139 1.73 -5.46 5.36
N ALA A 140 0.54 -4.88 5.54
CA ALA A 140 0.23 -4.08 6.74
C ALA A 140 0.33 -4.91 8.03
N LEU A 141 -0.21 -6.12 8.06
CA LEU A 141 -0.08 -7.04 9.19
C LEU A 141 1.38 -7.40 9.48
N LEU A 142 2.20 -7.59 8.44
CA LEU A 142 3.63 -7.84 8.58
C LEU A 142 4.35 -6.65 9.22
N PHE A 143 4.08 -5.43 8.76
CA PHE A 143 4.64 -4.21 9.35
C PHE A 143 4.16 -3.97 10.79
N PHE A 144 2.92 -4.33 11.11
CA PHE A 144 2.41 -4.33 12.49
C PHE A 144 3.20 -5.28 13.38
N TRP A 145 3.40 -6.51 12.92
CA TRP A 145 4.16 -7.51 13.66
C TRP A 145 5.62 -7.08 13.87
N LEU A 146 6.25 -6.49 12.86
CA LEU A 146 7.59 -5.91 12.99
C LEU A 146 7.65 -4.77 14.00
N MET A 147 6.63 -3.90 14.04
CA MET A 147 6.53 -2.83 15.02
C MET A 147 6.44 -3.38 16.45
N ILE A 148 5.62 -4.41 16.68
CA ILE A 148 5.52 -5.10 17.98
C ILE A 148 6.89 -5.66 18.39
N GLY A 149 7.62 -6.29 17.46
CA GLY A 149 8.96 -6.80 17.71
C GLY A 149 9.94 -5.70 18.12
N LEU A 150 9.93 -4.57 17.41
CA LEU A 150 10.80 -3.44 17.69
C LEU A 150 10.52 -2.84 19.08
N LEU A 151 9.23 -2.64 19.43
CA LEU A 151 8.82 -2.12 20.73
C LEU A 151 9.26 -3.01 21.90
N LYS A 152 9.22 -4.34 21.72
CA LYS A 152 9.71 -5.29 22.73
C LYS A 152 11.22 -5.16 22.95
N THR A 153 12.01 -5.06 21.88
CA THR A 153 13.47 -4.92 21.99
C THR A 153 13.93 -3.62 22.65
N THR A 154 13.08 -2.59 22.67
CA THR A 154 13.37 -1.32 23.36
C THR A 154 12.92 -1.30 24.83
N SER A 155 12.24 -2.34 25.32
CA SER A 155 11.82 -2.43 26.73
C SER A 155 13.01 -2.83 27.62
N PRO A 156 13.28 -2.11 28.73
CA PRO A 156 14.45 -2.33 29.60
C PRO A 156 14.54 -3.73 30.25
N GLY A 157 13.48 -4.53 30.23
CA GLY A 157 13.42 -5.83 30.92
C GLY A 157 14.05 -7.01 30.17
N ASP A 158 14.28 -6.91 28.86
CA ASP A 158 14.73 -8.05 28.04
C ASP A 158 16.23 -8.06 27.74
N SER A 159 16.97 -6.98 28.04
CA SER A 159 18.43 -6.94 27.90
C SER A 159 19.18 -7.89 28.86
N GLU A 160 18.52 -8.39 29.90
CA GLU A 160 19.07 -9.41 30.82
C GLU A 160 18.81 -10.85 30.36
N ARG A 161 17.87 -11.10 29.44
CA ARG A 161 17.48 -12.47 29.02
C ARG A 161 18.27 -13.01 27.82
N LEU A 162 19.14 -12.20 27.23
CA LEU A 162 19.94 -12.54 26.05
C LEU A 162 21.46 -12.57 26.33
N LYS A 163 21.85 -12.64 27.60
CA LYS A 163 23.18 -13.12 28.01
C LYS A 163 23.07 -14.58 28.42
#